data_AF-A0AAD7TLY9-F1
#
_entry.id   AF-A0AAD7TLY9-F1
#
_cell.length_a   1.000
_cell.length_b   1.000
_cell.length_c   1.000
_cell.angle_alpha   90.00
_cell.angle_beta   90.00
_cell.angle_gamma   90.00
#
_symmetry.space_group_name_H-M   'P 1'
#
loop_
_entity.id
_entity.type
_entity.pdbx_description
1 polymer ?
#
loop_
_entity_poly.entity_id
_entity_poly.type
_entity_poly.pdbx_seq_one_letter_code
_entity_poly.pdbx_strand_id
1 'polypeptide(L)'
;MCPHHPSKPSKKPKPPLQRPKPDVEQVCTSVARKLADDNPSAAAAIVHRALDRAGLSNPSRFRLFEHSVASFLRYGDVMKAAMLYSRMTREGYIPSVSLRVQMHVVKLAQLPATEDELLEIAGDACRNRTFDEAALRDLLRTLVEGLKASPRLVQQVVNRFLETREQGYKLSNDTVAYLMQVYGKAGDKETAKQWSEYTSGSPTPTTESSALDPVLHPYTTLLRDLAASKPSFSVYKWTLERMQQDNVQPDLPFFNALLSHEVAQRNYDVVFALYRLLMEKRTAAAMPQAQTFAPVFRAIHRLSCSHRYRRTHGIRVPADMPSARSVYKDMLTCHIEATRGRPSKPSPVLDATVLHRALRTFVARHDYAAAYTAVRAFRLFPHAVGAPTMATYRIVFGSLLGRIRVQFPRMAARLAAGIEPDTLWTYRFLGVGDLGARDLAQLAMDVSMVHRVLHVGTDARLSCDFIVAPAYARPQAAGHLGLLDDFSESESERLERLSAPREFHAHGMPSPLEFSDLKPVPEGQAYAVVPLERVLRRAIAASCPSDGPLARQVSEEIVKAKNEMVVKW
;
A
#
# COMPACT_ATOMS: atom_id res chain seq x y z
N MET A 1 51.19 -46.13 -26.99
CA MET A 1 50.83 -45.38 -25.77
C MET A 1 49.74 -44.38 -26.15
N CYS A 2 48.48 -44.70 -25.87
CA CYS A 2 47.33 -43.82 -26.15
C CYS A 2 46.90 -43.12 -24.86
N PRO A 3 46.59 -41.81 -24.87
CA PRO A 3 46.24 -41.09 -23.65
C PRO A 3 44.80 -41.38 -23.24
N HIS A 4 44.63 -41.88 -22.01
CA HIS A 4 43.34 -42.01 -21.35
C HIS A 4 42.75 -40.62 -21.06
N HIS A 5 41.62 -40.31 -21.69
CA HIS A 5 40.81 -39.14 -21.32
C HIS A 5 39.98 -39.44 -20.06
N PRO A 6 40.03 -38.57 -19.03
CA PRO A 6 39.24 -38.75 -17.81
C PRO A 6 37.76 -38.41 -18.09
N SER A 7 36.89 -39.38 -17.79
CA SER A 7 35.43 -39.25 -17.86
C SER A 7 34.93 -38.16 -16.91
N LYS A 8 34.22 -37.15 -17.45
CA LYS A 8 33.60 -36.08 -16.67
C LYS A 8 32.51 -36.65 -15.74
N PRO A 9 32.43 -36.22 -14.47
CA PRO A 9 31.44 -36.71 -13.53
C PRO A 9 30.03 -36.25 -13.94
N SER A 10 29.13 -37.23 -14.06
CA SER A 10 27.69 -37.04 -14.25
C SER A 10 27.13 -36.11 -13.16
N LYS A 11 26.65 -34.92 -13.56
CA LYS A 11 25.97 -33.98 -12.67
C LYS A 11 24.63 -34.59 -12.28
N LYS A 12 24.51 -35.04 -11.03
CA LYS A 12 23.23 -35.44 -10.44
C LYS A 12 22.19 -34.31 -10.63
N PRO A 13 20.97 -34.62 -11.10
CA PRO A 13 19.93 -33.62 -11.30
C PRO A 13 19.66 -32.89 -9.98
N LYS A 14 19.72 -31.54 -10.02
CA LYS A 14 19.33 -30.73 -8.87
C LYS A 14 17.85 -31.01 -8.56
N PRO A 15 17.49 -31.26 -7.29
CA PRO A 15 16.09 -31.46 -6.92
C PRO A 15 15.28 -30.21 -7.32
N PRO A 16 14.04 -30.39 -7.80
CA PRO A 16 13.19 -29.28 -8.23
C PRO A 16 13.03 -28.29 -7.09
N LEU A 17 13.27 -27.01 -7.39
CA LEU A 17 13.09 -25.89 -6.46
C LEU A 17 11.67 -25.95 -5.88
N GLN A 18 11.57 -26.30 -4.60
CA GLN A 18 10.29 -26.29 -3.89
C GLN A 18 9.75 -24.87 -3.89
N ARG A 19 8.57 -24.66 -4.46
CA ARG A 19 7.88 -23.35 -4.41
C ARG A 19 7.69 -22.96 -2.94
N PRO A 20 7.95 -21.69 -2.57
CA PRO A 20 7.78 -21.23 -1.20
C PRO A 20 6.35 -21.53 -0.73
N LYS A 21 6.23 -22.13 0.46
CA LYS A 21 4.93 -22.46 1.06
C LYS A 21 4.18 -21.14 1.28
N PRO A 22 2.94 -21.00 0.77
CA PRO A 22 2.17 -19.78 0.95
C PRO A 22 1.90 -19.55 2.44
N ASP A 23 2.22 -18.36 2.90
CA ASP A 23 1.97 -17.95 4.27
C ASP A 23 0.47 -17.73 4.50
N VAL A 24 -0.06 -18.20 5.64
CA VAL A 24 -1.48 -18.07 6.00
C VAL A 24 -1.88 -16.60 6.05
N GLU A 25 -1.00 -15.73 6.52
CA GLU A 25 -1.25 -14.28 6.61
C GLU A 25 -1.45 -13.64 5.23
N GLN A 26 -0.70 -14.10 4.22
CA GLN A 26 -0.84 -13.63 2.85
C GLN A 26 -2.19 -14.03 2.24
N VAL A 27 -2.65 -15.25 2.54
CA VAL A 27 -3.98 -15.75 2.13
C VAL A 27 -5.07 -14.92 2.82
N CYS A 28 -5.01 -14.76 4.14
CA CYS A 28 -5.99 -13.95 4.90
C CYS A 28 -6.06 -12.50 4.40
N THR A 29 -4.91 -11.87 4.14
CA THR A 29 -4.85 -10.51 3.58
C THR A 29 -5.49 -10.43 2.20
N SER A 30 -5.29 -11.46 1.36
CA SER A 30 -5.89 -11.51 0.02
C SER A 30 -7.40 -11.73 0.08
N VAL A 31 -7.88 -12.54 1.03
CA VAL A 31 -9.31 -12.77 1.30
C VAL A 31 -9.98 -11.49 1.78
N ALA A 32 -9.41 -10.82 2.78
CA ALA A 32 -9.94 -9.56 3.30
C ALA A 32 -10.03 -8.48 2.20
N ARG A 33 -9.02 -8.41 1.31
CA ARG A 33 -9.07 -7.51 0.15
C ARG A 33 -10.23 -7.82 -0.79
N LYS A 34 -10.46 -9.10 -1.09
CA LYS A 34 -11.56 -9.52 -1.98
C LYS A 34 -12.94 -9.32 -1.37
N LEU A 35 -13.07 -9.49 -0.05
CA LEU A 35 -14.30 -9.17 0.67
C LEU A 35 -14.57 -7.65 0.69
N ALA A 36 -13.52 -6.83 0.86
CA ALA A 36 -13.64 -5.38 0.76
C ALA A 36 -14.04 -4.89 -0.64
N ASP A 37 -13.71 -5.66 -1.68
CA ASP A 37 -14.11 -5.41 -3.07
C ASP A 37 -15.52 -5.95 -3.41
N ASP A 38 -16.32 -6.38 -2.40
CA ASP A 38 -17.64 -7.01 -2.55
C ASP A 38 -17.63 -8.26 -3.47
N ASN A 39 -16.53 -9.02 -3.42
CA ASN A 39 -16.35 -10.24 -4.21
C ASN A 39 -16.11 -11.47 -3.32
N PRO A 40 -17.14 -11.93 -2.60
CA PRO A 40 -17.00 -13.03 -1.65
C PRO A 40 -16.80 -14.38 -2.33
N SER A 41 -17.24 -14.55 -3.57
CA SER A 41 -17.03 -15.79 -4.32
C SER A 41 -15.56 -15.97 -4.69
N ALA A 42 -14.88 -14.90 -5.14
CA ALA A 42 -13.44 -14.94 -5.37
C ALA A 42 -12.66 -15.16 -4.07
N ALA A 43 -13.10 -14.53 -2.97
CA ALA A 43 -12.51 -14.74 -1.66
C ALA A 43 -12.60 -16.21 -1.23
N ALA A 44 -13.76 -16.86 -1.39
CA ALA A 44 -13.94 -18.26 -1.05
C ALA A 44 -13.10 -19.17 -1.93
N ALA A 45 -13.02 -18.90 -3.24
CA ALA A 45 -12.17 -19.66 -4.15
C ALA A 45 -10.69 -19.62 -3.73
N ILE A 46 -10.20 -18.48 -3.22
CA ILE A 46 -8.84 -18.36 -2.66
C ILE A 46 -8.68 -19.26 -1.43
N VAL A 47 -9.63 -19.23 -0.50
CA VAL A 47 -9.60 -20.06 0.73
C VAL A 47 -9.63 -21.55 0.39
N HIS A 48 -10.58 -21.99 -0.45
CA HIS A 48 -10.68 -23.39 -0.87
C HIS A 48 -9.40 -23.85 -1.57
N ARG A 49 -8.88 -23.06 -2.53
CA ARG A 49 -7.61 -23.39 -3.20
C ARG A 49 -6.43 -23.48 -2.23
N ALA A 50 -6.40 -22.66 -1.19
CA ALA A 50 -5.37 -22.73 -0.16
C ALA A 50 -5.52 -23.99 0.71
N LEU A 51 -6.76 -24.32 1.12
CA LEU A 51 -7.08 -25.52 1.90
C LEU A 51 -6.90 -26.82 1.10
N ASP A 52 -7.06 -26.81 -0.22
CA ASP A 52 -6.88 -28.03 -1.03
C ASP A 52 -5.40 -28.33 -1.32
N ARG A 53 -4.49 -27.40 -1.03
CA ARG A 53 -3.04 -27.63 -1.18
C ARG A 53 -2.52 -28.51 -0.04
N ALA A 54 -1.87 -29.63 -0.39
CA ALA A 54 -1.27 -30.59 0.55
C ALA A 54 -0.10 -30.05 1.41
N GLY A 55 0.26 -28.77 1.31
CA GLY A 55 1.44 -28.18 1.96
C GLY A 55 1.19 -27.45 3.27
N LEU A 56 -0.06 -27.26 3.69
CA LEU A 56 -0.39 -26.56 4.94
C LEU A 56 -0.37 -27.52 6.13
N SER A 57 0.35 -27.14 7.19
CA SER A 57 0.31 -27.85 8.48
C SER A 57 -1.10 -27.80 9.10
N ASN A 58 -1.47 -28.79 9.92
CA ASN A 58 -2.78 -28.80 10.59
C ASN A 58 -3.07 -27.50 11.39
N PRO A 59 -2.12 -26.94 12.17
CA PRO A 59 -2.34 -25.65 12.83
C PRO A 59 -2.56 -24.48 11.84
N SER A 60 -1.83 -24.44 10.74
CA SER A 60 -2.00 -23.42 9.69
C SER A 60 -3.37 -23.53 9.01
N ARG A 61 -3.83 -24.75 8.73
CA ARG A 61 -5.17 -25.00 8.18
C ARG A 61 -6.26 -24.57 9.15
N PHE A 62 -6.13 -24.94 10.42
CA PHE A 62 -7.06 -24.53 11.47
C PHE A 62 -7.18 -23.00 11.57
N ARG A 63 -6.04 -22.30 11.65
CA ARG A 63 -6.01 -20.82 11.68
C ARG A 63 -6.65 -20.20 10.45
N LEU A 64 -6.41 -20.78 9.26
CA LEU A 64 -7.00 -20.33 8.01
C LEU A 64 -8.53 -20.51 8.02
N PHE A 65 -9.05 -21.63 8.53
CA PHE A 65 -10.48 -21.83 8.71
C PHE A 65 -11.08 -20.77 9.63
N GLU A 66 -10.54 -20.61 10.84
CA GLU A 66 -11.09 -19.66 11.81
C GLU A 66 -11.09 -18.22 11.28
N HIS A 67 -9.96 -17.75 10.73
CA HIS A 67 -9.86 -16.41 10.18
C HIS A 67 -10.79 -16.19 9.00
N SER A 68 -10.93 -17.20 8.12
CA SER A 68 -11.78 -17.07 6.94
C SER A 68 -13.26 -17.02 7.34
N VAL A 69 -13.71 -17.91 8.22
CA VAL A 69 -15.11 -17.91 8.70
C VAL A 69 -15.42 -16.59 9.39
N ALA A 70 -14.58 -16.14 10.32
CA ALA A 70 -14.76 -14.85 11.00
C ALA A 70 -14.77 -13.67 10.01
N SER A 71 -13.94 -13.71 8.97
CA SER A 71 -13.95 -12.69 7.91
C SER A 71 -15.26 -12.69 7.13
N PHE A 72 -15.74 -13.84 6.65
CA PHE A 72 -17.02 -13.91 5.93
C PHE A 72 -18.19 -13.43 6.80
N LEU A 73 -18.19 -13.74 8.09
CA LEU A 73 -19.21 -13.24 9.02
C LEU A 73 -19.18 -11.72 9.17
N ARG A 74 -17.99 -11.11 9.29
CA ARG A 74 -17.83 -9.64 9.38
C ARG A 74 -18.36 -8.92 8.14
N TYR A 75 -18.20 -9.51 6.96
CA TYR A 75 -18.71 -8.93 5.71
C TYR A 75 -20.16 -9.33 5.39
N GLY A 76 -20.85 -10.05 6.29
CA GLY A 76 -22.26 -10.43 6.11
C GLY A 76 -22.50 -11.64 5.18
N ASP A 77 -21.45 -12.32 4.71
CA ASP A 77 -21.54 -13.50 3.84
C ASP A 77 -21.77 -14.80 4.64
N VAL A 78 -22.92 -14.87 5.32
CA VAL A 78 -23.29 -15.97 6.21
C VAL A 78 -23.20 -17.34 5.56
N MET A 79 -23.64 -17.48 4.30
CA MET A 79 -23.66 -18.76 3.60
C MET A 79 -22.24 -19.33 3.44
N LYS A 80 -21.27 -18.50 3.04
CA LYS A 80 -19.88 -18.95 2.83
C LYS A 80 -19.19 -19.25 4.15
N ALA A 81 -19.47 -18.46 5.19
CA ALA A 81 -19.03 -18.76 6.55
C ALA A 81 -19.56 -20.13 7.02
N ALA A 82 -20.84 -20.40 6.84
CA ALA A 82 -21.47 -21.68 7.21
C ALA A 82 -20.88 -22.87 6.42
N MET A 83 -20.61 -22.71 5.12
CA MET A 83 -19.96 -23.73 4.30
C MET A 83 -18.54 -24.05 4.80
N LEU A 84 -17.74 -23.02 5.08
CA LEU A 84 -16.38 -23.20 5.59
C LEU A 84 -16.37 -23.80 7.00
N TYR A 85 -17.28 -23.36 7.87
CA TYR A 85 -17.46 -23.92 9.20
C TYR A 85 -17.86 -25.41 9.14
N SER A 86 -18.80 -25.76 8.26
CA SER A 86 -19.21 -27.16 8.05
C SER A 86 -18.10 -28.02 7.44
N ARG A 87 -17.22 -27.43 6.63
CA ARG A 87 -16.03 -28.12 6.13
C ARG A 87 -15.00 -28.32 7.25
N MET A 88 -14.74 -27.30 8.05
CA MET A 88 -13.83 -27.34 9.21
C MET A 88 -14.20 -28.47 10.18
N THR A 89 -15.50 -28.58 10.53
CA THR A 89 -15.97 -29.64 11.43
C THR A 89 -15.91 -31.03 10.79
N ARG A 90 -16.22 -31.16 9.49
CA ARG A 90 -16.07 -32.44 8.76
C ARG A 90 -14.62 -32.90 8.64
N GLU A 91 -13.68 -31.98 8.58
CA GLU A 91 -12.24 -32.30 8.61
C GLU A 91 -11.73 -32.60 10.04
N GLY A 92 -12.62 -32.65 11.04
CA GLY A 92 -12.29 -33.06 12.42
C GLY A 92 -11.73 -31.93 13.30
N TYR A 93 -11.76 -30.68 12.84
CA TYR A 93 -11.32 -29.55 13.65
C TYR A 93 -12.41 -29.12 14.63
N ILE A 94 -12.01 -28.80 15.87
CA ILE A 94 -12.90 -28.28 16.91
C ILE A 94 -12.82 -26.75 16.89
N PRO A 95 -13.90 -26.04 16.51
CA PRO A 95 -13.87 -24.58 16.46
C PRO A 95 -13.76 -23.93 17.84
N SER A 96 -13.15 -22.75 17.92
CA SER A 96 -13.09 -21.94 19.14
C SER A 96 -14.49 -21.61 19.67
N VAL A 97 -14.58 -21.34 20.97
CA VAL A 97 -15.86 -20.96 21.61
C VAL A 97 -16.45 -19.72 20.94
N SER A 98 -15.62 -18.70 20.67
CA SER A 98 -16.04 -17.50 19.91
C SER A 98 -16.73 -17.86 18.60
N LEU A 99 -16.09 -18.68 17.77
CA LEU A 99 -16.61 -19.04 16.46
C LEU A 99 -17.88 -19.90 16.54
N ARG A 100 -17.95 -20.82 17.52
CA ARG A 100 -19.15 -21.64 17.77
C ARG A 100 -20.34 -20.76 18.15
N VAL A 101 -20.12 -19.77 19.02
CA VAL A 101 -21.16 -18.84 19.46
C VAL A 101 -21.63 -17.95 18.32
N GLN A 102 -20.71 -17.37 17.55
CA GLN A 102 -21.05 -16.59 16.36
C GLN A 102 -21.89 -17.40 15.37
N MET A 103 -21.48 -18.64 15.06
CA MET A 103 -22.23 -19.50 14.14
C MET A 103 -23.59 -19.92 14.70
N HIS A 104 -23.70 -20.09 16.02
CA HIS A 104 -24.98 -20.41 16.67
C HIS A 104 -25.94 -19.22 16.62
N VAL A 105 -25.47 -18.02 16.92
CA VAL A 105 -26.22 -16.76 16.80
C VAL A 105 -26.67 -16.54 15.36
N VAL A 106 -25.78 -16.75 14.38
CA VAL A 106 -26.10 -16.64 12.96
C VAL A 106 -27.13 -17.67 12.51
N LYS A 107 -27.04 -18.92 13.00
CA LYS A 107 -28.03 -19.97 12.74
C LYS A 107 -29.39 -19.61 13.31
N LEU A 108 -29.46 -19.07 14.52
CA LEU A 108 -30.72 -18.62 15.12
C LEU A 108 -31.30 -17.41 14.40
N ALA A 109 -30.47 -16.45 13.99
CA ALA A 109 -30.94 -15.28 13.26
C ALA A 109 -31.50 -15.62 11.86
N GLN A 110 -31.19 -16.80 11.31
CA GLN A 110 -31.84 -17.32 10.10
C GLN A 110 -33.21 -17.95 10.38
N LEU A 111 -33.48 -18.30 11.63
CA LEU A 111 -34.79 -18.71 12.12
C LEU A 111 -35.54 -17.46 12.62
N PRO A 112 -36.87 -17.50 12.75
CA PRO A 112 -37.64 -16.42 13.37
C PRO A 112 -37.43 -16.40 14.90
N ALA A 113 -36.17 -16.38 15.34
CA ALA A 113 -35.77 -16.34 16.75
C ALA A 113 -36.06 -14.96 17.34
N THR A 114 -36.44 -14.94 18.61
CA THR A 114 -36.65 -13.68 19.35
C THR A 114 -35.31 -13.08 19.81
N GLU A 115 -35.28 -11.77 20.07
CA GLU A 115 -34.07 -11.13 20.64
C GLU A 115 -33.66 -11.77 21.98
N ASP A 116 -34.64 -12.26 22.75
CA ASP A 116 -34.40 -12.92 24.04
C ASP A 116 -33.66 -14.25 23.88
N GLU A 117 -33.99 -15.06 22.85
CA GLU A 117 -33.27 -16.30 22.55
C GLU A 117 -31.81 -16.03 22.17
N LEU A 118 -31.55 -14.98 21.37
CA LEU A 118 -30.20 -14.56 21.04
C LEU A 118 -29.42 -14.12 22.28
N LEU A 119 -30.09 -13.42 23.20
CA LEU A 119 -29.50 -12.95 24.45
C LEU A 119 -29.19 -14.10 25.41
N GLU A 120 -30.04 -15.13 25.48
CA GLU A 120 -29.79 -16.33 26.28
C GLU A 120 -28.52 -17.05 25.83
N ILE A 121 -28.35 -17.26 24.53
CA ILE A 121 -27.13 -17.91 23.98
C ILE A 121 -25.89 -17.05 24.20
N ALA A 122 -26.00 -15.74 24.00
CA ALA A 122 -24.89 -14.84 24.31
C ALA A 122 -24.54 -14.87 25.81
N GLY A 123 -25.55 -14.94 26.69
CA GLY A 123 -25.38 -15.08 28.13
C GLY A 123 -24.68 -16.39 28.51
N ASP A 124 -25.10 -17.51 27.95
CA ASP A 124 -24.48 -18.82 28.17
C ASP A 124 -23.04 -18.88 27.65
N ALA A 125 -22.76 -18.22 26.52
CA ALA A 125 -21.41 -18.04 26.02
C ALA A 125 -20.53 -17.25 26.99
N CYS A 126 -21.04 -16.15 27.55
CA CYS A 126 -20.31 -15.30 28.50
C CYS A 126 -19.95 -16.02 29.80
N ARG A 127 -20.77 -16.98 30.24
CA ARG A 127 -20.47 -17.85 31.40
C ARG A 127 -19.25 -18.75 31.18
N ASN A 128 -18.86 -19.00 29.92
CA ASN A 128 -17.69 -19.79 29.62
C ASN A 128 -16.40 -19.00 29.87
N ARG A 129 -15.53 -19.50 30.74
CA ARG A 129 -14.26 -18.85 31.10
C ARG A 129 -13.33 -18.60 29.91
N THR A 130 -13.43 -19.39 28.84
CA THR A 130 -12.63 -19.20 27.63
C THR A 130 -13.21 -18.17 26.66
N PHE A 131 -14.43 -17.69 26.89
CA PHE A 131 -15.01 -16.61 26.11
C PHE A 131 -14.48 -15.30 26.66
N ASP A 132 -13.44 -14.73 26.06
CA ASP A 132 -12.78 -13.51 26.52
C ASP A 132 -13.36 -12.25 25.86
N GLU A 133 -12.75 -11.10 26.14
CA GLU A 133 -13.20 -9.82 25.56
C GLU A 133 -12.94 -9.74 24.04
N ALA A 134 -11.95 -10.46 23.52
CA ALA A 134 -11.76 -10.57 22.07
C ALA A 134 -12.93 -11.33 21.42
N ALA A 135 -13.37 -12.43 22.03
CA ALA A 135 -14.56 -13.17 21.61
C ALA A 135 -15.84 -12.31 21.70
N LEU A 136 -15.97 -11.47 22.73
CA LEU A 136 -17.06 -10.50 22.83
C LEU A 136 -17.04 -9.53 21.63
N ARG A 137 -15.90 -8.89 21.33
CA ARG A 137 -15.80 -7.96 20.18
C ARG A 137 -16.15 -8.64 18.86
N ASP A 138 -15.72 -9.88 18.68
CA ASP A 138 -16.04 -10.68 17.50
C ASP A 138 -17.54 -10.97 17.40
N LEU A 139 -18.19 -11.33 18.50
CA LEU A 139 -19.65 -11.49 18.56
C LEU A 139 -20.38 -10.18 18.25
N LEU A 140 -19.98 -9.07 18.87
CA LEU A 140 -20.60 -7.77 18.64
C LEU A 140 -20.47 -7.32 17.18
N ARG A 141 -19.32 -7.58 16.53
CA ARG A 141 -19.15 -7.33 15.08
C ARG A 141 -20.11 -8.16 14.25
N THR A 142 -20.29 -9.44 14.57
CA THR A 142 -21.26 -10.29 13.86
C THR A 142 -22.69 -9.76 14.04
N LEU A 143 -23.07 -9.33 15.25
CA LEU A 143 -24.38 -8.76 15.52
C LEU A 143 -24.61 -7.45 14.75
N VAL A 144 -23.66 -6.52 14.81
CA VAL A 144 -23.82 -5.18 14.20
C VAL A 144 -23.64 -5.20 12.69
N GLU A 145 -22.54 -5.77 12.20
CA GLU A 145 -22.16 -5.71 10.77
C GLU A 145 -22.85 -6.81 9.97
N GLY A 146 -22.93 -8.02 10.53
CA GLY A 146 -23.51 -9.18 9.86
C GLY A 146 -25.03 -9.22 9.93
N LEU A 147 -25.59 -9.05 11.13
CA LEU A 147 -27.03 -9.22 11.39
C LEU A 147 -27.80 -7.90 11.50
N LYS A 148 -27.11 -6.75 11.50
CA LYS A 148 -27.72 -5.41 11.68
C LYS A 148 -28.58 -5.32 12.94
N ALA A 149 -28.13 -5.94 14.02
CA ALA A 149 -28.81 -5.95 15.30
C ALA A 149 -29.05 -4.55 15.87
N SER A 150 -30.10 -4.42 16.69
CA SER A 150 -30.43 -3.17 17.36
C SER A 150 -29.33 -2.76 18.36
N PRO A 151 -29.05 -1.45 18.55
CA PRO A 151 -28.07 -0.98 19.55
C PRO A 151 -28.42 -1.41 20.98
N ARG A 152 -29.72 -1.64 21.23
CA ARG A 152 -30.24 -2.14 22.51
C ARG A 152 -29.78 -3.57 22.77
N LEU A 153 -29.90 -4.47 21.79
CA LEU A 153 -29.43 -5.85 21.92
C LEU A 153 -27.91 -5.88 22.16
N VAL A 154 -27.15 -5.04 21.45
CA VAL A 154 -25.70 -4.88 21.69
C VAL A 154 -25.41 -4.50 23.15
N GLN A 155 -26.17 -3.56 23.71
CA GLN A 155 -26.00 -3.13 25.11
C GLN A 155 -26.28 -4.28 26.08
N GLN A 156 -27.36 -5.02 25.83
CA GLN A 156 -27.76 -6.15 26.66
C GLN A 156 -26.69 -7.25 26.65
N VAL A 157 -26.11 -7.57 25.49
CA VAL A 157 -25.02 -8.55 25.38
C VAL A 157 -23.79 -8.10 26.17
N VAL A 158 -23.41 -6.82 26.07
CA VAL A 158 -22.28 -6.27 26.85
C VAL A 158 -22.56 -6.31 28.34
N ASN A 159 -23.78 -5.96 28.77
CA ASN A 159 -24.18 -6.01 30.18
C ASN A 159 -24.14 -7.45 30.70
N ARG A 160 -24.63 -8.43 29.93
CA ARG A 160 -24.53 -9.86 30.27
C ARG A 160 -23.08 -10.30 30.41
N PHE A 161 -22.19 -9.84 29.53
CA PHE A 161 -20.77 -10.13 29.67
C PHE A 161 -20.21 -9.55 30.96
N LEU A 162 -20.49 -8.28 31.28
CA LEU A 162 -20.04 -7.63 32.50
C LEU A 162 -20.58 -8.28 33.78
N GLU A 163 -21.85 -8.72 33.78
CA GLU A 163 -22.48 -9.48 34.88
C GLU A 163 -21.75 -10.79 35.18
N THR A 164 -21.15 -11.43 34.18
CA THR A 164 -20.39 -12.68 34.36
C THR A 164 -18.95 -12.48 34.83
N ARG A 165 -18.47 -11.23 34.92
CA ARG A 165 -17.11 -10.90 35.36
C ARG A 165 -17.06 -10.52 36.83
N GLU A 166 -15.85 -10.52 37.36
CA GLU A 166 -15.58 -10.08 38.73
C GLU A 166 -16.06 -8.64 38.94
N GLN A 167 -16.55 -8.36 40.15
CA GLN A 167 -17.07 -7.04 40.48
C GLN A 167 -15.97 -5.98 40.30
N GLY A 168 -16.21 -5.03 39.39
CA GLY A 168 -15.23 -4.00 39.03
C GLY A 168 -14.39 -4.29 37.78
N TYR A 169 -14.64 -5.39 37.06
CA TYR A 169 -14.03 -5.62 35.75
C TYR A 169 -14.30 -4.45 34.80
N LYS A 170 -13.25 -3.98 34.12
CA LYS A 170 -13.34 -2.89 33.14
C LYS A 170 -13.05 -3.42 31.75
N LEU A 171 -13.91 -3.07 30.80
CA LEU A 171 -13.64 -3.33 29.38
C LEU A 171 -12.35 -2.63 28.96
N SER A 172 -11.61 -3.25 28.05
CA SER A 172 -10.47 -2.64 27.39
C SER A 172 -10.91 -1.42 26.56
N ASN A 173 -9.99 -0.45 26.42
CA ASN A 173 -10.21 0.76 25.64
C ASN A 173 -10.62 0.46 24.19
N ASP A 174 -10.11 -0.63 23.60
CA ASP A 174 -10.47 -1.02 22.24
C ASP A 174 -11.95 -1.43 22.13
N THR A 175 -12.47 -2.17 23.11
CA THR A 175 -13.89 -2.59 23.12
C THR A 175 -14.78 -1.39 23.36
N VAL A 176 -14.38 -0.48 24.27
CA VAL A 176 -15.12 0.76 24.51
C VAL A 176 -15.13 1.64 23.26
N ALA A 177 -13.99 1.82 22.59
CA ALA A 177 -13.92 2.59 21.34
C ALA A 177 -14.79 1.97 20.24
N TYR A 178 -14.81 0.64 20.14
CA TYR A 178 -15.73 -0.07 19.24
C TYR A 178 -17.20 0.18 19.62
N LEU A 179 -17.58 0.13 20.89
CA LEU A 179 -18.94 0.44 21.34
C LEU A 179 -19.33 1.89 21.02
N MET A 180 -18.47 2.85 21.32
CA MET A 180 -18.68 4.26 20.96
C MET A 180 -18.92 4.42 19.45
N GLN A 181 -18.19 3.68 18.61
CA GLN A 181 -18.38 3.67 17.17
C GLN A 181 -19.75 3.08 16.77
N VAL A 182 -20.16 1.96 17.38
CA VAL A 182 -21.45 1.31 17.11
C VAL A 182 -22.61 2.25 17.43
N TYR A 183 -22.63 2.85 18.63
CA TYR A 183 -23.69 3.77 19.04
C TYR A 183 -23.64 5.09 18.26
N GLY A 184 -22.45 5.59 17.94
CA GLY A 184 -22.27 6.77 17.10
C GLY A 184 -22.86 6.58 15.70
N LYS A 185 -22.66 5.40 15.08
CA LYS A 185 -23.27 5.06 13.77
C LYS A 185 -24.78 4.90 13.86
N ALA A 186 -25.29 4.41 14.98
CA ALA A 186 -26.73 4.27 15.22
C ALA A 186 -27.43 5.61 15.53
N GLY A 187 -26.67 6.69 15.77
CA GLY A 187 -27.21 8.00 16.15
C GLY A 187 -27.53 8.14 17.64
N ASP A 188 -27.22 7.13 18.46
CA ASP A 188 -27.45 7.14 19.90
C ASP A 188 -26.27 7.84 20.62
N LYS A 189 -26.35 9.17 20.66
CA LYS A 189 -25.30 10.01 21.24
C LYS A 189 -25.19 9.87 22.76
N GLU A 190 -26.29 9.58 23.44
CA GLU A 190 -26.31 9.45 24.90
C GLU A 190 -25.58 8.18 25.33
N THR A 191 -25.86 7.04 24.70
CA THR A 191 -25.15 5.80 25.03
C THR A 191 -23.68 5.87 24.61
N ALA A 192 -23.37 6.49 23.47
CA ALA A 192 -21.97 6.74 23.09
C ALA A 192 -21.23 7.61 24.12
N LYS A 193 -21.91 8.60 24.70
CA LYS A 193 -21.37 9.44 25.78
C LYS A 193 -21.17 8.64 27.07
N GLN A 194 -22.11 7.78 27.46
CA GLN A 194 -21.97 6.90 28.63
C GLN A 194 -20.70 6.03 28.52
N TRP A 195 -20.42 5.45 27.35
CA TRP A 195 -19.19 4.67 27.12
C TRP A 195 -17.92 5.53 27.15
N SER A 196 -18.00 6.81 26.75
CA SER A 196 -16.87 7.74 26.92
C SER A 196 -16.58 8.04 28.40
N GLU A 197 -17.64 8.22 29.20
CA GLU A 197 -17.55 8.49 30.64
C GLU A 197 -17.10 7.26 31.43
N TYR A 198 -17.48 6.06 30.97
CA TYR A 198 -17.02 4.77 31.51
C TYR A 198 -15.48 4.68 31.55
N THR A 199 -14.80 5.30 30.58
CA THR A 199 -13.33 5.33 30.52
C THR A 199 -12.75 6.37 31.49
N SER A 200 -13.42 7.51 31.65
CA SER A 200 -12.96 8.63 32.48
C SER A 200 -13.13 8.42 33.99
N GLY A 201 -14.07 7.56 34.40
CA GLY A 201 -14.43 7.35 35.82
C GLY A 201 -13.45 6.51 36.65
N SER A 202 -12.34 6.05 36.09
CA SER A 202 -11.29 5.38 36.88
C SER A 202 -10.28 6.40 37.37
N PRO A 203 -10.17 6.67 38.68
CA PRO A 203 -8.92 7.19 39.22
C PRO A 203 -7.87 6.12 38.91
N THR A 204 -7.07 6.35 37.87
CA THR A 204 -5.86 5.58 37.65
C THR A 204 -5.04 5.76 38.92
N PRO A 205 -4.67 4.70 39.66
CA PRO A 205 -3.75 4.84 40.77
C PRO A 205 -2.52 5.53 40.19
N THR A 206 -2.28 6.75 40.70
CA THR A 206 -1.13 7.59 40.46
C THR A 206 0.10 6.78 40.79
N THR A 207 0.52 5.95 39.85
CA THR A 207 1.84 5.34 39.87
C THR A 207 2.73 6.45 39.32
N GLU A 208 3.13 7.32 40.25
CA GLU A 208 4.18 8.28 40.04
C GLU A 208 5.37 7.56 39.39
N SER A 209 5.94 8.16 38.34
CA SER A 209 7.17 7.70 37.68
C SER A 209 7.03 6.76 36.47
N SER A 210 6.16 7.10 35.51
CA SER A 210 6.52 6.87 34.10
C SER A 210 6.29 8.14 33.29
N ALA A 211 7.27 9.05 33.38
CA ALA A 211 7.37 10.17 32.47
C ALA A 211 7.57 9.61 31.05
N LEU A 212 6.71 10.02 30.11
CA LEU A 212 6.78 9.83 28.65
C LEU A 212 5.95 8.69 28.01
N ASP A 213 4.87 8.20 28.62
CA ASP A 213 3.79 7.67 27.78
C ASP A 213 2.75 8.79 27.55
N PRO A 214 2.67 9.37 26.34
CA PRO A 214 1.63 10.32 26.03
C PRO A 214 0.32 9.55 26.17
N VAL A 215 -0.45 9.86 27.22
CA VAL A 215 -1.81 9.37 27.41
C VAL A 215 -2.53 9.57 26.08
N LEU A 216 -2.72 8.48 25.34
CA LEU A 216 -3.43 8.47 24.07
C LEU A 216 -4.81 9.06 24.36
N HIS A 217 -5.00 10.33 24.04
CA HIS A 217 -6.24 11.01 24.37
C HIS A 217 -7.37 10.23 23.70
N PRO A 218 -8.48 9.94 24.41
CA PRO A 218 -9.57 9.11 23.91
C PRO A 218 -10.12 9.63 22.57
N TYR A 219 -10.03 10.94 22.36
CA TYR A 219 -10.36 11.61 21.10
C TYR A 219 -9.52 11.14 19.91
N THR A 220 -8.23 10.86 20.08
CA THR A 220 -7.35 10.41 19.00
C THR A 220 -7.66 8.98 18.56
N THR A 221 -7.90 8.08 19.51
CA THR A 221 -8.33 6.70 19.26
C THR A 221 -9.68 6.69 18.57
N LEU A 222 -10.65 7.44 19.11
CA LEU A 222 -11.96 7.62 18.49
C LEU A 222 -11.82 8.10 17.05
N LEU A 223 -10.97 9.08 16.77
CA LEU A 223 -10.80 9.58 15.41
C LEU A 223 -10.05 8.64 14.47
N ARG A 224 -9.13 7.82 14.97
CA ARG A 224 -8.49 6.76 14.16
C ARG A 224 -9.53 5.71 13.76
N ASP A 225 -10.37 5.30 14.69
CA ASP A 225 -11.43 4.31 14.46
C ASP A 225 -12.54 4.88 13.58
N LEU A 226 -12.86 6.16 13.77
CA LEU A 226 -13.73 6.89 12.88
C LEU A 226 -13.11 6.99 11.49
N ALA A 227 -11.86 7.44 11.33
CA ALA A 227 -11.21 7.55 10.02
C ALA A 227 -11.24 6.21 9.23
N ALA A 228 -11.15 5.06 9.91
CA ALA A 228 -11.32 3.75 9.30
C ALA A 228 -12.76 3.47 8.82
N SER A 229 -13.76 4.08 9.44
CA SER A 229 -15.20 3.89 9.18
C SER A 229 -15.90 5.01 8.42
N LYS A 230 -15.17 5.99 7.88
CA LYS A 230 -15.71 7.10 7.07
C LYS A 230 -16.87 7.83 7.79
N PRO A 231 -16.62 8.47 8.93
CA PRO A 231 -17.67 9.09 9.71
C PRO A 231 -18.20 10.32 8.95
N SER A 232 -19.39 10.79 9.31
CA SER A 232 -19.89 12.06 8.82
C SER A 232 -19.09 13.23 9.43
N PHE A 233 -19.03 14.35 8.70
CA PHE A 233 -18.41 15.60 9.17
C PHE A 233 -18.93 16.05 10.55
N SER A 234 -20.19 15.74 10.86
CA SER A 234 -20.79 16.03 12.17
C SER A 234 -20.05 15.39 13.34
N VAL A 235 -19.45 14.21 13.16
CA VAL A 235 -18.71 13.52 14.23
C VAL A 235 -17.38 14.20 14.51
N TYR A 236 -16.67 14.66 13.46
CA TYR A 236 -15.44 15.44 13.62
C TYR A 236 -15.71 16.78 14.29
N LYS A 237 -16.76 17.47 13.85
CA LYS A 237 -17.18 18.74 14.45
C LYS A 237 -17.51 18.57 15.94
N TRP A 238 -18.31 17.56 16.27
CA TRP A 238 -18.62 17.25 17.67
C TRP A 238 -17.36 16.93 18.48
N THR A 239 -16.42 16.17 17.92
CA THR A 239 -15.16 15.84 18.60
C THR A 239 -14.32 17.09 18.85
N LEU A 240 -14.22 18.00 17.89
CA LEU A 240 -13.53 19.28 18.04
C LEU A 240 -14.19 20.19 19.07
N GLU A 241 -15.52 20.33 19.02
CA GLU A 241 -16.29 21.11 20.00
C GLU A 241 -16.09 20.55 21.41
N ARG A 242 -16.04 19.22 21.54
CA ARG A 242 -15.80 18.56 22.82
C ARG A 242 -14.38 18.76 23.33
N MET A 243 -13.37 18.61 22.47
CA MET A 243 -11.98 18.91 22.82
C MET A 243 -11.82 20.37 23.27
N GLN A 244 -12.52 21.29 22.60
CA GLN A 244 -12.53 22.70 22.99
C GLN A 244 -13.20 22.93 24.34
N GLN A 245 -14.34 22.27 24.63
CA GLN A 245 -15.01 22.33 25.93
C GLN A 245 -14.12 21.79 27.06
N ASP A 246 -13.39 20.72 26.80
CA ASP A 246 -12.51 20.07 27.77
C ASP A 246 -11.12 20.74 27.84
N ASN A 247 -10.90 21.84 27.11
CA ASN A 247 -9.61 22.53 26.97
C ASN A 247 -8.45 21.62 26.52
N VAL A 248 -8.74 20.57 25.74
CA VAL A 248 -7.75 19.66 25.18
C VAL A 248 -7.30 20.17 23.81
N GLN A 249 -6.00 20.43 23.66
CA GLN A 249 -5.44 20.84 22.37
C GLN A 249 -5.34 19.64 21.40
N PRO A 250 -5.72 19.80 20.12
CA PRO A 250 -5.50 18.77 19.11
C PRO A 250 -4.03 18.45 18.92
N ASP A 251 -3.69 17.16 18.99
CA ASP A 251 -2.34 16.66 18.78
C ASP A 251 -2.08 16.32 17.30
N LEU A 252 -0.83 15.97 16.96
CA LEU A 252 -0.47 15.62 15.59
C LEU A 252 -1.24 14.39 15.05
N PRO A 253 -1.40 13.28 15.82
CA PRO A 253 -2.27 12.16 15.44
C PRO A 253 -3.69 12.57 15.02
N PHE A 254 -4.33 13.50 15.75
CA PHE A 254 -5.64 14.06 15.39
C PHE A 254 -5.62 14.64 13.98
N PHE A 255 -4.65 15.51 13.68
CA PHE A 255 -4.56 16.15 12.37
C PHE A 255 -4.24 15.16 11.25
N ASN A 256 -3.42 14.14 11.51
CA ASN A 256 -3.12 13.09 10.53
C ASN A 256 -4.34 12.25 10.18
N ALA A 257 -5.19 11.94 11.17
CA ALA A 257 -6.45 11.24 10.96
C ALA A 257 -7.41 12.10 10.12
N LEU A 258 -7.54 13.40 10.45
CA LEU A 258 -8.37 14.34 9.71
C LEU A 258 -7.88 14.53 8.26
N LEU A 259 -6.58 14.74 8.03
CA LEU A 259 -6.00 14.83 6.69
C LEU A 259 -6.30 13.57 5.86
N SER A 260 -6.12 12.39 6.46
CA SER A 260 -6.38 11.12 5.79
C SER A 260 -7.86 10.96 5.42
N HIS A 261 -8.76 11.40 6.30
CA HIS A 261 -10.19 11.41 6.05
C HIS A 261 -10.57 12.35 4.89
N GLU A 262 -10.13 13.61 4.93
CA GLU A 262 -10.47 14.60 3.90
C GLU A 262 -9.90 14.21 2.53
N VAL A 263 -8.72 13.57 2.48
CA VAL A 263 -8.17 12.98 1.24
C VAL A 263 -9.03 11.83 0.73
N ALA A 264 -9.65 11.04 1.61
CA ALA A 264 -10.58 9.98 1.22
C ALA A 264 -11.89 10.55 0.65
N GLN A 265 -12.41 11.61 1.26
CA GLN A 265 -13.61 12.34 0.80
C GLN A 265 -13.35 13.23 -0.42
N ARG A 266 -12.09 13.42 -0.82
CA ARG A 266 -11.66 14.26 -1.96
C ARG A 266 -11.90 15.76 -1.74
N ASN A 267 -12.00 16.18 -0.48
CA ASN A 267 -12.09 17.58 -0.07
C ASN A 267 -10.70 18.21 -0.02
N TYR A 268 -10.06 18.34 -1.19
CA TYR A 268 -8.65 18.75 -1.25
C TYR A 268 -8.40 20.19 -0.77
N ASP A 269 -9.40 21.07 -0.86
CA ASP A 269 -9.32 22.43 -0.31
C ASP A 269 -9.03 22.40 1.20
N VAL A 270 -9.78 21.57 1.94
CA VAL A 270 -9.63 21.39 3.39
C VAL A 270 -8.28 20.74 3.71
N VAL A 271 -7.86 19.75 2.94
CA VAL A 271 -6.54 19.10 3.11
C VAL A 271 -5.41 20.11 3.04
N PHE A 272 -5.43 21.01 2.06
CA PHE A 272 -4.37 22.01 1.90
C PHE A 272 -4.47 23.15 2.91
N ALA A 273 -5.68 23.52 3.36
CA ALA A 273 -5.87 24.45 4.46
C ALA A 273 -5.30 23.89 5.79
N LEU A 274 -5.61 22.62 6.11
CA LEU A 274 -5.08 21.92 7.28
C LEU A 274 -3.55 21.80 7.22
N TYR A 275 -3.00 21.45 6.06
CA TYR A 275 -1.55 21.40 5.85
C TYR A 275 -0.89 22.77 6.11
N ARG A 276 -1.45 23.86 5.55
CA ARG A 276 -0.93 25.21 5.78
C ARG A 276 -0.99 25.60 7.27
N LEU A 277 -2.11 25.31 7.93
CA LEU A 277 -2.28 25.57 9.36
C LEU A 277 -1.22 24.82 10.20
N LEU A 278 -0.96 23.55 9.90
CA LEU A 278 0.07 22.76 10.58
C LEU A 278 1.47 23.33 10.35
N MET A 279 1.78 23.76 9.13
CA MET A 279 3.07 24.37 8.83
C MET A 279 3.24 25.73 9.51
N GLU A 280 2.17 26.53 9.61
CA GLU A 280 2.19 27.85 10.26
C GLU A 280 2.29 27.73 11.79
N LYS A 281 1.55 26.81 12.39
CA LYS A 281 1.47 26.59 13.85
C LYS A 281 2.35 25.45 14.33
N ARG A 282 3.39 25.08 13.58
CA ARG A 282 4.27 23.96 13.93
C ARG A 282 4.97 24.23 15.26
N THR A 283 4.86 23.28 16.18
CA THR A 283 5.58 23.24 17.45
C THR A 283 6.39 21.95 17.52
N ALA A 284 7.28 21.81 18.52
CA ALA A 284 8.01 20.55 18.71
C ALA A 284 7.06 19.35 18.93
N ALA A 285 5.91 19.57 19.56
CA ALA A 285 4.88 18.56 19.80
C ALA A 285 4.01 18.27 18.56
N ALA A 286 3.74 19.30 17.73
CA ALA A 286 2.89 19.21 16.55
C ALA A 286 3.68 19.30 15.22
N MET A 287 4.94 18.85 15.22
CA MET A 287 5.79 18.90 14.03
C MET A 287 5.29 17.90 12.98
N PRO A 288 5.01 18.32 11.73
CA PRO A 288 4.56 17.42 10.67
C PRO A 288 5.51 16.22 10.47
N GLN A 289 4.93 15.03 10.40
CA GLN A 289 5.66 13.76 10.26
C GLN A 289 5.40 13.10 8.90
N ALA A 290 6.02 11.95 8.63
CA ALA A 290 5.80 11.18 7.40
C ALA A 290 4.31 10.89 7.14
N GLN A 291 3.55 10.61 8.21
CA GLN A 291 2.10 10.41 8.18
C GLN A 291 1.29 11.65 7.80
N THR A 292 1.85 12.86 8.00
CA THR A 292 1.25 14.13 7.59
C THR A 292 1.51 14.41 6.11
N PHE A 293 2.76 14.24 5.67
CA PHE A 293 3.18 14.51 4.29
C PHE A 293 2.62 13.49 3.29
N ALA A 294 2.47 12.22 3.68
CA ALA A 294 1.99 11.17 2.77
C ALA A 294 0.58 11.41 2.21
N PRO A 295 -0.45 11.77 3.01
CA PRO A 295 -1.76 12.21 2.52
C PRO A 295 -1.69 13.44 1.61
N VAL A 296 -0.84 14.43 1.92
CA VAL A 296 -0.68 15.65 1.12
C VAL A 296 -0.10 15.31 -0.26
N PHE A 297 0.96 14.51 -0.34
CA PHE A 297 1.48 14.01 -1.62
C PHE A 297 0.43 13.18 -2.36
N ARG A 298 -0.37 12.36 -1.67
CA ARG A 298 -1.46 11.60 -2.28
C ARG A 298 -2.53 12.51 -2.89
N ALA A 299 -2.89 13.60 -2.22
CA ALA A 299 -3.81 14.62 -2.73
C ALA A 299 -3.25 15.27 -4.00
N ILE A 300 -2.01 15.78 -3.94
CA ILE A 300 -1.35 16.42 -5.09
C ILE A 300 -1.22 15.43 -6.25
N HIS A 301 -0.85 14.18 -6.00
CA HIS A 301 -0.78 13.14 -7.02
C HIS A 301 -2.12 12.91 -7.71
N ARG A 302 -3.22 12.77 -6.96
CA ARG A 302 -4.57 12.59 -7.52
C ARG A 302 -5.02 13.78 -8.37
N LEU A 303 -4.68 15.00 -7.95
CA LEU A 303 -4.96 16.23 -8.68
C LEU A 303 -4.07 16.43 -9.91
N SER A 304 -2.89 15.81 -9.91
CA SER A 304 -1.93 15.86 -11.01
C SER A 304 -2.14 14.73 -12.04
N CYS A 305 -2.78 13.64 -11.64
CA CYS A 305 -3.10 12.53 -12.53
C CYS A 305 -4.13 12.93 -13.61
N SER A 306 -4.16 12.11 -14.67
CA SER A 306 -4.95 12.26 -15.90
C SER A 306 -6.17 13.17 -15.79
N HIS A 307 -6.25 14.16 -16.69
CA HIS A 307 -7.41 15.02 -16.86
C HIS A 307 -8.74 14.24 -16.93
N ARG A 308 -8.72 13.02 -17.48
CA ARG A 308 -9.88 12.14 -17.54
C ARG A 308 -10.38 11.76 -16.15
N TYR A 309 -9.48 11.36 -15.25
CA TYR A 309 -9.82 11.01 -13.87
C TYR A 309 -10.48 12.20 -13.15
N ARG A 310 -9.95 13.41 -13.32
CA ARG A 310 -10.55 14.63 -12.72
C ARG A 310 -11.94 14.91 -13.28
N ARG A 311 -12.13 14.85 -14.60
CA ARG A 311 -13.44 15.07 -15.25
C ARG A 311 -14.47 14.04 -14.79
N THR A 312 -14.14 12.76 -14.81
CA THR A 312 -15.05 11.68 -14.42
C THR A 312 -15.49 11.78 -12.95
N HIS A 313 -14.69 12.42 -12.10
CA HIS A 313 -14.97 12.55 -10.68
C HIS A 313 -15.35 13.96 -10.23
N GLY A 314 -15.55 14.90 -11.15
CA GLY A 314 -15.90 16.29 -10.81
C GLY A 314 -14.87 16.98 -9.91
N ILE A 315 -13.60 16.55 -9.94
CA ILE A 315 -12.59 17.05 -9.01
C ILE A 315 -12.08 18.40 -9.52
N ARG A 316 -12.36 19.47 -8.75
CA ARG A 316 -11.77 20.79 -8.93
C ARG A 316 -10.37 20.82 -8.32
N VAL A 317 -9.43 21.51 -8.97
CA VAL A 317 -8.10 21.78 -8.41
C VAL A 317 -8.23 23.01 -7.50
N PRO A 318 -7.91 22.89 -6.20
CA PRO A 318 -7.87 24.03 -5.28
C PRO A 318 -6.92 25.12 -5.76
N ALA A 319 -7.29 26.39 -5.60
CA ALA A 319 -6.43 27.53 -5.93
C ALA A 319 -5.16 27.56 -5.06
N ASP A 320 -5.32 27.19 -3.79
CA ASP A 320 -4.25 27.20 -2.77
C ASP A 320 -3.44 25.89 -2.73
N MET A 321 -3.45 25.09 -3.80
CA MET A 321 -2.71 23.83 -3.82
C MET A 321 -1.19 24.10 -3.74
N PRO A 322 -0.48 23.61 -2.71
CA PRO A 322 0.96 23.77 -2.62
C PRO A 322 1.66 22.99 -3.73
N SER A 323 2.80 23.49 -4.18
CA SER A 323 3.62 22.77 -5.16
C SER A 323 4.20 21.49 -4.55
N ALA A 324 4.36 20.42 -5.34
CA ALA A 324 5.00 19.20 -4.83
C ALA A 324 6.45 19.44 -4.37
N ARG A 325 7.17 20.36 -5.02
CA ARG A 325 8.54 20.74 -4.66
C ARG A 325 8.59 21.46 -3.31
N SER A 326 7.65 22.36 -3.03
CA SER A 326 7.57 23.06 -1.73
C SER A 326 7.21 22.09 -0.60
N VAL A 327 6.24 21.19 -0.78
CA VAL A 327 5.91 20.18 0.25
C VAL A 327 7.10 19.27 0.54
N TYR A 328 7.89 18.92 -0.48
CA TYR A 328 9.12 18.15 -0.29
C TYR A 328 10.20 18.94 0.47
N LYS A 329 10.35 20.24 0.17
CA LYS A 329 11.25 21.12 0.92
C LYS A 329 10.84 21.24 2.38
N ASP A 330 9.55 21.42 2.65
CA ASP A 330 8.98 21.48 4.00
C ASP A 330 9.27 20.18 4.77
N MET A 331 9.08 19.03 4.13
CA MET A 331 9.41 17.71 4.70
C MET A 331 10.90 17.60 5.06
N LEU A 332 11.82 18.02 4.18
CA LEU A 332 13.24 18.03 4.50
C LEU A 332 13.58 19.02 5.61
N THR A 333 12.94 20.20 5.63
CA THR A 333 13.11 21.19 6.70
C THR A 333 12.74 20.59 8.06
N CYS A 334 11.56 19.98 8.17
CA CYS A 334 11.13 19.30 9.38
C CYS A 334 12.05 18.13 9.77
N HIS A 335 12.62 17.40 8.79
CA HIS A 335 13.59 16.33 9.09
C HIS A 335 14.91 16.88 9.67
N ILE A 336 15.43 17.98 9.12
CA ILE A 336 16.64 18.64 9.64
C ILE A 336 16.39 19.22 11.04
N GLU A 337 15.23 19.83 11.28
CA GLU A 337 14.82 20.32 12.60
C GLU A 337 14.71 19.16 13.62
N ALA A 338 14.02 18.08 13.26
CA ALA A 338 13.85 16.88 14.09
C ALA A 338 15.18 16.23 14.49
N THR A 339 16.17 16.29 13.59
CA THR A 339 17.49 15.70 13.80
C THR A 339 18.52 16.68 14.39
N ARG A 340 18.09 17.91 14.73
CA ARG A 340 18.95 19.00 15.23
C ARG A 340 20.15 19.26 14.32
N GLY A 341 19.91 19.34 13.01
CA GLY A 341 20.95 19.58 12.01
C GLY A 341 21.78 18.35 11.60
N ARG A 342 21.42 17.13 12.04
CA ARG A 342 22.16 15.90 11.71
C ARG A 342 21.37 15.04 10.71
N PRO A 343 21.46 15.31 9.40
CA PRO A 343 20.64 14.63 8.38
C PRO A 343 20.79 13.10 8.37
N SER A 344 21.94 12.57 8.79
CA SER A 344 22.15 11.12 8.83
C SER A 344 21.31 10.40 9.88
N LYS A 345 20.75 11.09 10.89
CA LYS A 345 19.94 10.44 11.93
C LYS A 345 18.53 10.11 11.43
N PRO A 346 17.96 8.95 11.82
CA PRO A 346 16.56 8.67 11.52
C PRO A 346 15.65 9.66 12.24
N SER A 347 14.50 9.97 11.63
CA SER A 347 13.46 10.81 12.25
C SER A 347 12.07 10.34 11.80
N PRO A 348 11.01 10.64 12.55
CA PRO A 348 9.64 10.25 12.17
C PRO A 348 9.10 11.06 10.97
N VAL A 349 9.84 12.06 10.50
CA VAL A 349 9.45 12.95 9.40
C VAL A 349 9.69 12.31 8.05
N LEU A 350 10.79 11.56 7.92
CA LEU A 350 11.26 11.02 6.66
C LEU A 350 11.40 9.50 6.76
N ASP A 351 10.59 8.79 6.00
CA ASP A 351 10.69 7.35 5.82
C ASP A 351 10.60 6.95 4.34
N ALA A 352 10.80 5.67 4.04
CA ALA A 352 10.68 5.15 2.68
C ALA A 352 9.28 5.36 2.08
N THR A 353 8.23 5.30 2.90
CA THR A 353 6.85 5.33 2.45
C THR A 353 6.44 6.70 1.94
N VAL A 354 6.77 7.78 2.67
CA VAL A 354 6.52 9.16 2.27
C VAL A 354 7.38 9.54 1.07
N LEU A 355 8.64 9.08 1.02
CA LEU A 355 9.50 9.31 -0.14
C LEU A 355 8.93 8.63 -1.40
N HIS A 356 8.40 7.41 -1.28
CA HIS A 356 7.71 6.74 -2.38
C HIS A 356 6.43 7.47 -2.79
N ARG A 357 5.75 8.19 -1.89
CA ARG A 357 4.60 9.05 -2.26
C ARG A 357 5.07 10.27 -3.03
N ALA A 358 6.12 10.95 -2.56
CA ALA A 358 6.72 12.08 -3.24
C ALA A 358 7.21 11.72 -4.65
N LEU A 359 7.94 10.61 -4.79
CA LEU A 359 8.43 10.10 -6.07
C LEU A 359 7.29 9.82 -7.06
N ARG A 360 6.22 9.15 -6.63
CA ARG A 360 5.03 8.94 -7.48
C ARG A 360 4.46 10.28 -7.96
N THR A 361 4.36 11.27 -7.08
CA THR A 361 3.86 12.61 -7.41
C THR A 361 4.73 13.30 -8.46
N PHE A 362 6.05 13.30 -8.31
CA PHE A 362 6.96 13.95 -9.26
C PHE A 362 6.94 13.27 -10.63
N VAL A 363 7.03 11.94 -10.69
CA VAL A 363 7.06 11.22 -11.98
C VAL A 363 5.70 11.30 -12.68
N ALA A 364 4.58 11.29 -11.94
CA ALA A 364 3.24 11.48 -12.51
C ALA A 364 3.04 12.87 -13.13
N ARG A 365 3.68 13.90 -12.56
CA ARG A 365 3.73 15.27 -13.10
C ARG A 365 4.76 15.46 -14.21
N HIS A 366 5.52 14.42 -14.54
CA HIS A 366 6.66 14.48 -15.45
C HIS A 366 7.76 15.45 -15.00
N ASP A 367 7.84 15.72 -13.70
CA ASP A 367 8.89 16.52 -13.08
C ASP A 367 10.09 15.62 -12.72
N TYR A 368 10.84 15.22 -13.76
CA TYR A 368 11.93 14.26 -13.61
C TYR A 368 13.13 14.83 -12.84
N ALA A 369 13.34 16.15 -12.86
CA ALA A 369 14.38 16.81 -12.09
C ALA A 369 14.08 16.77 -10.58
N ALA A 370 12.82 16.97 -10.18
CA ALA A 370 12.40 16.77 -8.81
C ALA A 370 12.46 15.30 -8.40
N ALA A 371 12.02 14.38 -9.27
CA ALA A 371 12.14 12.95 -9.01
C ALA A 371 13.59 12.51 -8.82
N TYR A 372 14.52 13.05 -9.62
CA TYR A 372 15.97 12.81 -9.48
C TYR A 372 16.48 13.28 -8.12
N THR A 373 16.08 14.49 -7.70
CA THR A 373 16.45 15.04 -6.39
C THR A 373 15.90 14.19 -5.24
N ALA A 374 14.67 13.68 -5.38
CA ALA A 374 14.07 12.77 -4.40
C ALA A 374 14.75 11.39 -4.37
N VAL A 375 15.16 10.82 -5.51
CA VAL A 375 15.92 9.55 -5.55
C VAL A 375 17.27 9.68 -4.83
N ARG A 376 17.91 10.86 -4.85
CA ARG A 376 19.15 11.08 -4.09
C ARG A 376 18.97 10.98 -2.58
N ALA A 377 17.75 11.12 -2.06
CA ALA A 377 17.46 10.97 -0.64
C ALA A 377 17.87 9.60 -0.08
N PHE A 378 17.78 8.53 -0.89
CA PHE A 378 18.26 7.19 -0.49
C PHE A 378 19.76 7.16 -0.17
N ARG A 379 20.57 8.00 -0.82
CA ARG A 379 22.01 8.12 -0.56
C ARG A 379 22.31 9.12 0.56
N LEU A 380 21.53 10.19 0.65
CA LEU A 380 21.74 11.26 1.63
C LEU A 380 21.23 10.89 3.03
N PHE A 381 20.16 10.10 3.12
CA PHE A 381 19.49 9.75 4.37
C PHE A 381 19.31 8.22 4.52
N PRO A 382 20.39 7.41 4.41
CA PRO A 382 20.28 5.96 4.34
C PRO A 382 19.65 5.33 5.60
N HIS A 383 19.84 5.94 6.78
CA HIS A 383 19.26 5.43 8.02
C HIS A 383 17.76 5.75 8.16
N ALA A 384 17.27 6.82 7.52
CA ALA A 384 15.87 7.23 7.58
C ALA A 384 15.04 6.50 6.50
N VAL A 385 15.59 6.39 5.29
CA VAL A 385 14.86 5.89 4.11
C VAL A 385 15.20 4.43 3.79
N GLY A 386 16.38 3.95 4.18
CA GLY A 386 16.89 2.64 3.76
C GLY A 386 17.43 2.65 2.33
N ALA A 387 17.66 1.46 1.77
CA ALA A 387 18.06 1.29 0.38
C ALA A 387 16.83 1.25 -0.56
N PRO A 388 16.98 1.62 -1.85
CA PRO A 388 15.95 1.39 -2.85
C PRO A 388 15.52 -0.08 -2.91
N THR A 389 14.23 -0.33 -3.01
CA THR A 389 13.67 -1.68 -3.17
C THR A 389 13.02 -1.84 -4.54
N MET A 390 12.53 -3.05 -4.86
CA MET A 390 11.74 -3.28 -6.08
C MET A 390 10.54 -2.31 -6.19
N ALA A 391 9.92 -1.94 -5.06
CA ALA A 391 8.85 -0.95 -5.05
C ALA A 391 9.31 0.43 -5.56
N THR A 392 10.53 0.86 -5.19
CA THR A 392 11.13 2.11 -5.69
C THR A 392 11.34 2.07 -7.19
N TYR A 393 11.90 0.96 -7.69
CA TYR A 393 12.10 0.76 -9.12
C TYR A 393 10.77 0.75 -9.88
N ARG A 394 9.74 0.06 -9.38
CA ARG A 394 8.41 0.03 -9.99
C ARG A 394 7.74 1.40 -10.05
N ILE A 395 7.98 2.27 -9.07
CA ILE A 395 7.49 3.65 -9.11
C ILE A 395 8.12 4.40 -10.29
N VAL A 396 9.44 4.39 -10.41
CA VAL A 396 10.14 5.16 -11.45
C VAL A 396 9.93 4.54 -12.83
N PHE A 397 10.36 3.29 -13.02
CA PHE A 397 10.29 2.59 -14.30
C PHE A 397 8.84 2.33 -14.73
N GLY A 398 7.95 1.96 -13.80
CA GLY A 398 6.55 1.70 -14.12
C GLY A 398 5.82 2.96 -14.59
N SER A 399 6.13 4.13 -14.02
CA SER A 399 5.57 5.40 -14.49
C SER A 399 6.16 5.84 -15.85
N LEU A 400 7.45 5.62 -16.10
CA LEU A 400 8.06 5.87 -17.42
C LEU A 400 7.45 4.96 -18.50
N LEU A 401 7.38 3.65 -18.24
CA LEU A 401 6.73 2.66 -19.12
C LEU A 401 5.24 2.98 -19.32
N GLY A 402 4.55 3.44 -18.27
CA GLY A 402 3.17 3.91 -18.36
C GLY A 402 3.01 5.10 -19.31
N ARG A 403 3.93 6.07 -19.27
CA ARG A 403 3.94 7.21 -20.21
C ARG A 403 4.21 6.74 -21.64
N ILE A 404 5.21 5.86 -21.83
CA ILE A 404 5.52 5.26 -23.13
C ILE A 404 4.30 4.54 -23.68
N ARG A 405 3.63 3.68 -22.89
CA ARG A 405 2.43 2.95 -23.30
C ARG A 405 1.30 3.86 -23.80
N VAL A 406 1.15 5.05 -23.23
CA VAL A 406 0.12 6.02 -23.64
C VAL A 406 0.52 6.80 -24.88
N GLN A 407 1.79 7.17 -25.01
CA GLN A 407 2.27 8.04 -26.09
C GLN A 407 2.69 7.26 -27.35
N PHE A 408 3.33 6.10 -27.18
CA PHE A 408 3.91 5.29 -28.24
C PHE A 408 2.90 4.90 -29.35
N PRO A 409 1.69 4.38 -29.04
CA PRO A 409 0.72 4.03 -30.09
C PRO A 409 0.24 5.22 -30.94
N ARG A 410 0.37 6.44 -30.42
CA ARG A 410 -0.05 7.68 -31.09
C ARG A 410 1.10 8.38 -31.80
N MET A 411 2.33 7.88 -31.67
CA MET A 411 3.52 8.51 -32.18
C MET A 411 3.51 8.58 -33.71
N ALA A 412 3.22 7.47 -34.39
CA ALA A 412 3.15 7.43 -35.85
C ALA A 412 2.13 8.43 -36.42
N ALA A 413 0.93 8.49 -35.83
CA ALA A 413 -0.11 9.44 -36.24
C ALA A 413 0.30 10.90 -36.00
N ARG A 414 1.04 11.19 -34.92
CA ARG A 414 1.54 12.54 -34.63
C ARG A 414 2.64 12.99 -35.58
N LEU A 415 3.56 12.08 -35.91
CA LEU A 415 4.60 12.32 -36.91
C LEU A 415 4.00 12.55 -38.30
N ALA A 416 3.00 11.74 -38.67
CA ALA A 416 2.24 11.92 -39.92
C ALA A 416 1.48 13.25 -39.97
N ALA A 417 1.06 13.78 -38.80
CA ALA A 417 0.45 15.09 -38.68
C ALA A 417 1.45 16.26 -38.71
N GLY A 418 2.74 16.00 -38.98
CA GLY A 418 3.78 17.02 -39.08
C GLY A 418 4.29 17.56 -37.75
N ILE A 419 3.97 16.91 -36.62
CA ILE A 419 4.57 17.28 -35.32
C ILE A 419 6.04 16.90 -35.35
N GLU A 420 6.91 17.88 -35.08
CA GLU A 420 8.35 17.68 -35.04
C GLU A 420 8.73 16.54 -34.07
N PRO A 421 9.53 15.54 -34.51
CA PRO A 421 9.91 14.40 -33.68
C PRO A 421 10.55 14.82 -32.36
N ASP A 422 11.30 15.93 -32.37
CA ASP A 422 12.03 16.44 -31.23
C ASP A 422 11.14 16.97 -30.09
N THR A 423 9.88 17.27 -30.39
CA THR A 423 8.89 17.68 -29.40
C THR A 423 8.24 16.49 -28.69
N LEU A 424 8.38 15.27 -29.23
CA LEU A 424 7.78 14.07 -28.69
C LEU A 424 8.71 13.40 -27.67
N TRP A 425 8.39 13.57 -26.38
CA TRP A 425 9.18 13.00 -25.28
C TRP A 425 9.48 11.49 -25.45
N THR A 426 8.50 10.67 -25.84
CA THR A 426 8.71 9.21 -26.02
C THR A 426 9.65 8.92 -27.19
N TYR A 427 9.61 9.72 -28.25
CA TYR A 427 10.48 9.59 -29.41
C TYR A 427 11.94 9.77 -29.00
N ARG A 428 12.23 10.87 -28.29
CA ARG A 428 13.57 11.20 -27.79
C ARG A 428 14.03 10.30 -26.65
N PHE A 429 13.15 9.95 -25.73
CA PHE A 429 13.49 9.06 -24.61
C PHE A 429 13.94 7.68 -25.11
N LEU A 430 13.25 7.13 -26.11
CA LEU A 430 13.60 5.84 -26.71
C LEU A 430 14.74 5.94 -27.73
N GLY A 431 15.06 7.15 -28.20
CA GLY A 431 16.10 7.37 -29.21
C GLY A 431 15.72 6.85 -30.59
N VAL A 432 14.43 6.84 -30.94
CA VAL A 432 13.98 6.28 -32.22
C VAL A 432 14.28 7.18 -33.43
N GLY A 433 15.03 8.27 -33.22
CA GLY A 433 15.52 9.20 -34.23
C GLY A 433 16.21 8.51 -35.41
N ASP A 434 17.11 7.60 -35.07
CA ASP A 434 18.01 6.97 -36.04
C ASP A 434 17.42 5.71 -36.68
N LEU A 435 16.16 5.36 -36.35
CA LEU A 435 15.53 4.14 -36.83
C LEU A 435 14.81 4.34 -38.16
N GLY A 436 14.99 3.36 -39.06
CA GLY A 436 14.14 3.22 -40.22
C GLY A 436 12.69 2.89 -39.84
N ALA A 437 11.74 3.22 -40.71
CA ALA A 437 10.31 2.95 -40.50
C ALA A 437 10.01 1.46 -40.22
N ARG A 438 10.81 0.55 -40.78
CA ARG A 438 10.69 -0.90 -40.54
C ARG A 438 11.03 -1.29 -39.11
N ASP A 439 12.10 -0.73 -38.53
CA ASP A 439 12.51 -1.03 -37.16
C ASP A 439 11.53 -0.41 -36.15
N LEU A 440 11.00 0.77 -36.47
CA LEU A 440 9.95 1.42 -35.68
C LEU A 440 8.68 0.57 -35.61
N ALA A 441 8.29 -0.07 -36.72
CA ALA A 441 7.14 -0.97 -36.78
C ALA A 441 7.33 -2.27 -35.97
N GLN A 442 8.58 -2.68 -35.72
CA GLN A 442 8.90 -3.86 -34.92
C GLN A 442 8.93 -3.59 -33.41
N LEU A 443 8.88 -2.33 -32.98
CA LEU A 443 8.86 -2.00 -31.56
C LEU A 443 7.49 -2.35 -30.95
N ALA A 444 7.50 -3.34 -30.04
CA ALA A 444 6.34 -3.78 -29.31
C ALA A 444 6.40 -3.35 -27.83
N MET A 445 5.23 -3.21 -27.21
CA MET A 445 5.09 -2.94 -25.77
C MET A 445 5.16 -4.25 -24.96
N ASP A 446 6.31 -4.92 -25.01
CA ASP A 446 6.58 -6.22 -24.39
C ASP A 446 7.79 -6.17 -23.43
N VAL A 447 8.36 -7.33 -23.09
CA VAL A 447 9.57 -7.45 -22.25
C VAL A 447 10.78 -6.76 -22.92
N SER A 448 10.80 -6.60 -24.25
CA SER A 448 11.84 -5.83 -24.95
C SER A 448 11.81 -4.37 -24.56
N MET A 449 10.62 -3.78 -24.45
CA MET A 449 10.49 -2.39 -24.03
C MET A 449 10.98 -2.22 -22.59
N VAL A 450 10.63 -3.16 -21.71
CA VAL A 450 11.14 -3.17 -20.33
C VAL A 450 12.66 -3.26 -20.31
N HIS A 451 13.26 -4.15 -21.10
CA HIS A 451 14.72 -4.27 -21.22
C HIS A 451 15.35 -2.94 -21.68
N ARG A 452 14.85 -2.33 -22.76
CA ARG A 452 15.40 -1.07 -23.30
C ARG A 452 15.41 0.03 -22.26
N VAL A 453 14.29 0.19 -21.54
CA VAL A 453 14.18 1.22 -20.51
C VAL A 453 15.10 0.91 -19.32
N LEU A 454 15.21 -0.35 -18.89
CA LEU A 454 16.15 -0.74 -17.82
C LEU A 454 17.61 -0.55 -18.24
N HIS A 455 17.97 -0.85 -19.48
CA HIS A 455 19.33 -0.70 -20.00
C HIS A 455 19.80 0.77 -20.02
N VAL A 456 18.90 1.75 -19.99
CA VAL A 456 19.29 3.16 -19.72
C VAL A 456 20.00 3.28 -18.36
N GLY A 457 19.63 2.45 -17.39
CA GLY A 457 20.25 2.42 -16.06
C GLY A 457 21.66 1.84 -16.03
N THR A 458 22.06 1.06 -17.04
CA THR A 458 23.40 0.41 -17.10
C THR A 458 24.44 1.35 -17.71
N ASP A 459 24.05 2.22 -18.66
CA ASP A 459 24.95 3.18 -19.30
C ASP A 459 25.24 4.40 -18.39
N ALA A 460 26.53 4.72 -18.22
CA ALA A 460 26.97 5.90 -17.49
C ALA A 460 26.86 7.20 -18.31
N ARG A 461 26.86 7.08 -19.65
CA ARG A 461 26.81 8.22 -20.57
C ARG A 461 25.40 8.76 -20.64
N LEU A 462 25.27 10.09 -20.58
CA LEU A 462 24.02 10.75 -20.88
C LEU A 462 23.86 10.79 -22.40
N SER A 463 23.03 9.91 -22.93
CA SER A 463 22.71 9.84 -24.34
C SER A 463 21.20 9.63 -24.51
N CYS A 464 20.65 10.16 -25.61
CA CYS A 464 19.30 9.89 -26.09
C CYS A 464 19.31 8.93 -27.29
N ASP A 465 20.43 8.30 -27.61
CA ASP A 465 20.58 7.40 -28.76
C ASP A 465 19.76 6.11 -28.56
N PHE A 466 19.38 5.47 -29.67
CA PHE A 466 18.60 4.24 -29.62
C PHE A 466 19.32 3.12 -28.86
N ILE A 467 18.63 2.48 -27.92
CA ILE A 467 19.14 1.29 -27.23
C ILE A 467 18.52 0.06 -27.89
N VAL A 468 19.35 -0.77 -28.52
CA VAL A 468 18.95 -2.02 -29.16
C VAL A 468 18.64 -3.07 -28.10
N ALA A 469 17.42 -3.62 -28.09
CA ALA A 469 17.09 -4.79 -27.27
C ALA A 469 17.71 -6.06 -27.89
N PRO A 470 18.21 -6.99 -27.06
CA PRO A 470 18.73 -8.25 -27.57
C PRO A 470 17.65 -9.09 -28.26
N ALA A 471 18.07 -10.02 -29.12
CA ALA A 471 17.21 -10.76 -30.05
C ALA A 471 16.07 -11.55 -29.39
N TYR A 472 16.22 -11.96 -28.12
CA TYR A 472 15.19 -12.71 -27.38
C TYR A 472 13.92 -11.92 -27.11
N ALA A 473 14.02 -10.61 -27.21
CA ALA A 473 12.94 -9.71 -26.96
C ALA A 473 12.11 -9.46 -28.24
N ARG A 474 12.54 -10.00 -29.39
CA ARG A 474 11.72 -10.03 -30.60
C ARG A 474 10.72 -11.19 -30.46
N PRO A 475 9.41 -10.94 -30.63
CA PRO A 475 8.45 -12.02 -30.80
C PRO A 475 8.93 -12.88 -31.95
N GLN A 476 9.30 -14.14 -31.70
CA GLN A 476 9.47 -15.07 -32.81
C GLN A 476 8.13 -15.14 -33.50
N ALA A 477 8.08 -14.73 -34.77
CA ALA A 477 6.86 -14.80 -35.55
C ALA A 477 6.30 -16.22 -35.40
N ALA A 478 5.08 -16.35 -34.89
CA ALA A 478 4.47 -17.63 -34.53
C ALA A 478 4.22 -18.57 -35.74
N GLY A 479 4.83 -18.29 -36.89
CA GLY A 479 4.81 -19.13 -38.07
C GLY A 479 6.10 -19.93 -38.17
N HIS A 480 5.97 -21.27 -38.19
CA HIS A 480 7.01 -22.27 -38.44
C HIS A 480 7.75 -22.86 -37.23
N LEU A 481 7.06 -23.09 -36.11
CA LEU A 481 7.40 -24.24 -35.28
C LEU A 481 6.59 -25.43 -35.78
N GLY A 482 7.24 -26.20 -36.66
CA GLY A 482 6.77 -27.49 -37.13
C GLY A 482 6.56 -28.47 -35.96
N LEU A 483 5.67 -29.42 -36.21
CA LEU A 483 5.04 -30.36 -35.28
C LEU A 483 5.98 -31.30 -34.47
N LEU A 484 7.29 -31.09 -34.42
CA LEU A 484 8.26 -32.12 -34.03
C LEU A 484 9.46 -31.59 -33.23
N ASP A 485 9.27 -30.74 -32.22
CA ASP A 485 10.37 -30.40 -31.31
C ASP A 485 10.03 -30.70 -29.85
N ASP A 486 10.53 -31.85 -29.42
CA ASP A 486 10.29 -32.56 -28.16
C ASP A 486 11.24 -32.10 -27.04
N PHE A 487 11.62 -30.82 -27.03
CA PHE A 487 12.46 -30.24 -25.99
C PHE A 487 11.63 -29.36 -25.07
N SER A 488 11.28 -29.93 -23.92
CA SER A 488 10.57 -29.30 -22.80
C SER A 488 11.40 -28.21 -22.08
N GLU A 489 12.17 -27.40 -22.81
CA GLU A 489 12.80 -26.24 -22.22
C GLU A 489 11.70 -25.23 -21.92
N SER A 490 11.41 -25.04 -20.63
CA SER A 490 10.42 -24.05 -20.19
C SER A 490 10.77 -22.71 -20.83
N GLU A 491 9.80 -22.05 -21.46
CA GLU A 491 9.94 -20.70 -22.00
C GLU A 491 10.62 -19.74 -20.99
N SER A 492 10.42 -19.99 -19.69
CA SER A 492 11.08 -19.31 -18.58
C SER A 492 12.61 -19.50 -18.54
N GLU A 493 13.13 -20.71 -18.77
CA GLU A 493 14.58 -20.97 -18.82
C GLU A 493 15.23 -20.31 -20.03
N ARG A 494 14.54 -20.36 -21.18
CA ARG A 494 14.99 -19.68 -22.40
C ARG A 494 15.05 -18.18 -22.18
N LEU A 495 14.00 -17.58 -21.61
CA LEU A 495 13.97 -16.16 -21.24
C LEU A 495 15.06 -15.82 -20.22
N GLU A 496 15.30 -16.67 -19.22
CA GLU A 496 16.30 -16.42 -18.18
C GLU A 496 17.72 -16.36 -18.75
N ARG A 497 18.11 -17.32 -19.61
CA ARG A 497 19.42 -17.30 -20.28
C ARG A 497 19.61 -16.03 -21.11
N LEU A 498 18.55 -15.63 -21.80
CA LEU A 498 18.63 -14.55 -22.77
C LEU A 498 18.55 -13.17 -22.11
N SER A 499 17.82 -13.04 -21.00
CA SER A 499 17.66 -11.79 -20.25
C SER A 499 18.93 -11.22 -19.61
N ALA A 500 20.05 -11.95 -19.73
CA ALA A 500 21.34 -11.63 -19.15
C ALA A 500 21.24 -10.99 -17.74
N PRO A 501 20.61 -11.65 -16.74
CA PRO A 501 20.38 -11.04 -15.42
C PRO A 501 21.65 -10.48 -14.78
N ARG A 502 22.80 -11.10 -15.08
CA ARG A 502 24.13 -10.68 -14.62
C ARG A 502 24.49 -9.25 -15.03
N GLU A 503 24.06 -8.81 -16.21
CA GLU A 503 24.29 -7.45 -16.70
C GLU A 503 23.60 -6.42 -15.79
N PHE A 504 22.31 -6.61 -15.53
CA PHE A 504 21.52 -5.74 -14.65
C PHE A 504 21.97 -5.83 -13.18
N HIS A 505 22.23 -7.05 -12.69
CA HIS A 505 22.66 -7.28 -11.31
C HIS A 505 24.05 -6.68 -11.03
N ALA A 506 24.95 -6.62 -12.02
CA ALA A 506 26.26 -5.96 -11.87
C ALA A 506 26.13 -4.45 -11.56
N HIS A 507 25.03 -3.82 -11.98
CA HIS A 507 24.71 -2.44 -11.64
C HIS A 507 23.79 -2.31 -10.40
N GLY A 508 23.50 -3.42 -9.72
CA GLY A 508 22.61 -3.46 -8.57
C GLY A 508 21.16 -3.13 -8.92
N MET A 509 20.66 -3.48 -10.10
CA MET A 509 19.28 -3.23 -10.51
C MET A 509 18.55 -4.53 -10.87
N PRO A 510 17.20 -4.58 -10.81
CA PRO A 510 16.48 -5.78 -11.20
C PRO A 510 16.61 -6.06 -12.70
N SER A 511 16.63 -7.34 -13.04
CA SER A 511 16.54 -7.82 -14.42
C SER A 511 15.13 -7.56 -15.01
N PRO A 512 14.98 -7.57 -16.35
CA PRO A 512 13.67 -7.41 -16.99
C PRO A 512 12.64 -8.43 -16.52
N LEU A 513 13.04 -9.68 -16.28
CA LEU A 513 12.14 -10.74 -15.82
C LEU A 513 11.68 -10.55 -14.37
N GLU A 514 12.58 -10.09 -13.50
CA GLU A 514 12.27 -9.75 -12.10
C GLU A 514 11.34 -8.53 -12.02
N PHE A 515 11.56 -7.55 -12.90
CA PHE A 515 10.72 -6.36 -12.97
C PHE A 515 9.30 -6.66 -13.48
N SER A 516 9.18 -7.57 -14.47
CA SER A 516 7.92 -8.02 -15.08
C SER A 516 7.18 -9.12 -14.29
N ASP A 517 7.59 -9.43 -13.05
CA ASP A 517 7.00 -10.48 -12.22
C ASP A 517 7.08 -11.90 -12.84
N LEU A 518 7.92 -12.10 -13.86
CA LEU A 518 8.17 -13.42 -14.47
C LEU A 518 9.16 -14.26 -13.64
N LYS A 519 10.00 -13.58 -12.85
CA LYS A 519 10.90 -14.18 -11.86
C LYS A 519 10.61 -13.58 -10.49
N PRO A 520 10.36 -14.40 -9.45
CA PRO A 520 10.11 -13.87 -8.11
C PRO A 520 11.35 -13.20 -7.54
N VAL A 521 11.14 -12.10 -6.83
CA VAL A 521 12.18 -11.33 -6.15
C VAL A 521 11.98 -11.44 -4.64
N PRO A 522 13.03 -11.75 -3.86
CA PRO A 522 12.96 -11.71 -2.41
C PRO A 522 12.38 -10.39 -1.88
N GLU A 523 11.46 -10.48 -0.91
CA GLU A 523 10.93 -9.30 -0.26
C GLU A 523 12.07 -8.52 0.42
N GLY A 524 12.09 -7.20 0.20
CA GLY A 524 13.12 -6.33 0.77
C GLY A 524 14.48 -6.36 0.07
N GLN A 525 14.63 -7.05 -1.07
CA GLN A 525 15.88 -6.97 -1.84
C GLN A 525 16.25 -5.51 -2.15
N ALA A 526 17.45 -5.14 -1.71
CA ALA A 526 18.02 -3.81 -1.91
C ALA A 526 18.66 -3.70 -3.31
N TYR A 527 18.48 -2.53 -3.92
CA TYR A 527 19.01 -2.19 -5.23
C TYR A 527 19.77 -0.85 -5.17
N ALA A 528 20.66 -0.62 -6.12
CA ALA A 528 21.46 0.58 -6.21
C ALA A 528 20.63 1.81 -6.61
N VAL A 529 21.07 3.00 -6.19
CA VAL A 529 20.45 4.29 -6.54
C VAL A 529 20.89 4.78 -7.93
N VAL A 530 22.12 4.44 -8.35
CA VAL A 530 22.76 4.98 -9.56
C VAL A 530 21.96 4.69 -10.86
N PRO A 531 21.40 3.48 -11.07
CA PRO A 531 20.57 3.22 -12.26
C PRO A 531 19.31 4.09 -12.33
N LEU A 532 18.68 4.37 -11.18
CA LEU A 532 17.53 5.28 -11.09
C LEU A 532 17.93 6.73 -11.44
N GLU A 533 19.10 7.18 -11.00
CA GLU A 533 19.65 8.49 -11.34
C GLU A 533 19.88 8.62 -12.86
N ARG A 534 20.46 7.59 -13.50
CA ARG A 534 20.74 7.56 -14.94
C ARG A 534 19.47 7.62 -15.78
N VAL A 535 18.48 6.77 -15.48
CA VAL A 535 17.21 6.78 -16.24
C VAL A 535 16.45 8.11 -16.09
N LEU A 536 16.49 8.72 -14.90
CA LEU A 536 15.89 10.02 -14.69
C LEU A 536 16.63 11.14 -15.42
N ARG A 537 17.98 11.10 -15.49
CA ARG A 537 18.75 12.06 -16.31
C ARG A 537 18.38 11.97 -17.79
N ARG A 538 18.23 10.77 -18.35
CA ARG A 538 17.74 10.60 -19.73
C ARG A 538 16.30 11.10 -19.89
N ALA A 539 15.43 10.87 -18.92
CA ALA A 539 14.06 11.39 -18.93
C ALA A 539 14.00 12.94 -18.88
N ILE A 540 14.94 13.58 -18.19
CA ILE A 540 15.14 15.04 -18.19
C ILE A 540 15.64 15.48 -19.57
N ALA A 541 16.68 14.83 -20.11
CA ALA A 541 17.22 15.15 -21.44
C ALA A 541 16.14 15.09 -22.53
N ALA A 542 15.29 14.06 -22.51
CA ALA A 542 14.16 13.91 -23.43
C ALA A 542 13.05 14.95 -23.23
N SER A 543 13.05 15.70 -22.11
CA SER A 543 12.11 16.79 -21.83
C SER A 543 12.69 18.18 -22.16
N CYS A 544 14.01 18.35 -22.19
CA CYS A 544 14.69 19.61 -22.53
C CYS A 544 14.72 19.81 -24.05
N PRO A 545 14.66 21.03 -24.60
CA PRO A 545 14.78 21.27 -26.05
C PRO A 545 16.11 20.73 -26.62
N SER A 546 16.16 20.39 -27.92
CA SER A 546 17.37 19.84 -28.57
C SER A 546 18.52 20.85 -28.73
N ASP A 547 18.34 22.09 -28.29
CA ASP A 547 19.28 23.19 -28.52
C ASP A 547 20.48 23.17 -27.56
N GLY A 548 21.57 22.53 -27.98
CA GLY A 548 22.87 22.59 -27.31
C GLY A 548 23.24 21.32 -26.52
N PRO A 549 24.30 21.39 -25.68
CA PRO A 549 24.83 20.20 -25.02
C PRO A 549 23.87 19.68 -23.94
N LEU A 550 23.27 18.51 -24.18
CA LEU A 550 22.29 17.85 -23.28
C LEU A 550 22.73 17.81 -21.81
N ALA A 551 24.02 17.52 -21.55
CA ALA A 551 24.56 17.44 -20.20
C ALA A 551 24.44 18.76 -19.42
N ARG A 552 24.58 19.91 -20.10
CA ARG A 552 24.43 21.22 -19.50
C ARG A 552 22.98 21.49 -19.11
N GLN A 553 22.05 21.30 -20.05
CA GLN A 553 20.62 21.51 -19.82
C GLN A 553 20.07 20.62 -18.68
N VAL A 554 20.43 19.32 -18.69
CA VAL A 554 20.03 18.39 -17.63
C VAL A 554 20.59 18.84 -16.28
N SER A 555 21.83 19.33 -16.25
CA SER A 555 22.45 19.84 -15.02
C SER A 555 21.74 21.10 -14.52
N GLU A 556 21.39 22.03 -15.41
CA GLU A 556 20.65 23.26 -15.09
C GLU A 556 19.27 22.94 -14.48
N GLU A 557 18.52 22.01 -15.07
CA GLU A 557 17.22 21.57 -14.54
C GLU A 557 17.34 20.89 -13.17
N ILE A 558 18.37 20.06 -12.98
CA ILE A 558 18.65 19.43 -11.68
C ILE A 558 19.04 20.47 -10.63
N VAL A 559 19.87 21.45 -10.99
CA VAL A 559 20.28 22.54 -10.07
C VAL A 559 19.06 23.37 -9.68
N LYS A 560 18.19 23.72 -10.64
CA LYS A 560 16.94 24.42 -10.38
C LYS A 560 16.05 23.65 -9.41
N ALA A 561 15.79 22.37 -9.68
CA ALA A 561 14.99 21.52 -8.79
C ALA A 561 15.64 21.40 -7.39
N LYS A 562 16.97 21.25 -7.31
CA LYS A 562 17.70 21.20 -6.04
C LYS A 562 17.51 22.49 -5.24
N ASN A 563 17.62 23.67 -5.87
CA ASN A 563 17.46 24.96 -5.20
C ASN A 563 16.03 25.16 -4.65
N GLU A 564 15.04 24.63 -5.36
CA GLU A 564 13.64 24.70 -4.93
C GLU A 564 13.27 23.68 -3.84
N MET A 565 13.98 22.56 -3.76
CA MET A 565 13.60 21.41 -2.91
C MET A 565 14.51 21.18 -1.71
N VAL A 566 15.78 21.57 -1.77
CA VAL A 566 16.80 21.22 -0.78
C VAL A 566 17.08 22.44 0.09
N VAL A 567 16.99 22.24 1.40
CA VAL A 567 17.34 23.26 2.40
C VAL A 567 18.87 23.36 2.48
N LYS A 568 19.43 24.55 2.68
CA LYS A 568 20.85 24.68 3.02
C LYS A 568 21.01 24.31 4.50
N TRP A 569 21.75 23.25 4.80
CA TRP A 569 22.05 22.79 6.16
C TRP A 569 23.55 22.64 6.36
#